data_AF-A0A956KQ68-F1
#
_entry.id   AF-A0A956KQ68-F1
#
_cell.length_a   1.000
_cell.length_b   1.000
_cell.length_c   1.000
_cell.angle_alpha   90.00
_cell.angle_beta   90.00
_cell.angle_gamma   90.00
#
_symmetry.space_group_name_H-M   'P 1'
#
loop_
_entity.id
_entity.type
_entity.pdbx_description
1 polymer ?
#
loop_
_entity_poly.entity_id
_entity_poly.type
_entity_poly.pdbx_seq_one_letter_code
_entity_poly.pdbx_strand_id
1 'polypeptide(L)'
;PFTGKSKTAVIAAQIYETPSTLHAMAEPGVKIDPRVEAIYARALAKEPSERFADAGALAAAIAAVPARGPMQISGCYAALPREQPKPLREAVVSWWRRSRRLVAAVVFGVLVATLATQVLRCHRGESPKSAVIASVSESDEG
;
A
#
# COMPACT_ATOMS: atom_id res chain seq x y z
N PRO A 1 1.16 -17.72 9.73
CA PRO A 1 1.17 -19.07 10.37
C PRO A 1 -0.06 -19.22 11.26
N PHE A 2 -1.24 -19.03 10.67
CA PHE A 2 -2.49 -18.99 11.42
C PHE A 2 -3.55 -19.78 10.66
N THR A 3 -4.36 -20.52 11.41
CA THR A 3 -5.51 -21.25 10.90
C THR A 3 -6.76 -20.76 11.63
N GLY A 4 -7.91 -20.82 10.98
CA GLY A 4 -9.14 -20.31 11.58
C GLY A 4 -10.38 -20.82 10.86
N LYS A 5 -11.50 -20.90 11.59
CA LYS A 5 -12.79 -21.36 11.06
C LYS A 5 -13.41 -20.39 10.04
N SER A 6 -12.91 -19.15 9.96
CA SER A 6 -13.36 -18.12 9.04
C SER A 6 -12.20 -17.25 8.55
N LYS A 7 -12.38 -16.57 7.41
CA LYS A 7 -11.38 -15.63 6.86
C LYS A 7 -11.11 -14.46 7.81
N THR A 8 -12.14 -13.94 8.45
CA THR A 8 -12.02 -12.84 9.43
C THR A 8 -11.20 -13.27 10.64
N ALA A 9 -11.33 -14.51 11.11
CA ALA A 9 -10.52 -15.05 12.20
C ALA A 9 -9.02 -15.11 11.82
N VAL A 10 -8.69 -15.52 10.59
CA VAL A 10 -7.29 -15.55 10.12
C VAL A 10 -6.71 -14.14 10.00
N ILE A 11 -7.50 -13.17 9.52
CA ILE A 11 -7.06 -11.76 9.48
C ILE A 11 -6.83 -11.22 10.88
N ALA A 12 -7.74 -11.50 11.83
CA ALA A 12 -7.57 -11.09 13.22
C ALA A 12 -6.30 -11.70 13.83
N ALA A 13 -6.03 -12.98 13.60
CA ALA A 13 -4.81 -13.65 14.04
C ALA A 13 -3.54 -13.00 13.45
N GLN A 14 -3.57 -12.64 12.17
CA GLN A 14 -2.46 -11.91 11.53
C GLN A 14 -2.16 -10.57 12.20
N ILE A 15 -3.17 -9.89 12.75
CA ILE A 15 -3.01 -8.59 13.41
C ILE A 15 -2.58 -8.79 14.87
N TYR A 16 -3.29 -9.63 15.62
CA TYR A 16 -3.21 -9.64 17.09
C TYR A 16 -2.46 -10.84 17.67
N GLU A 17 -2.42 -11.97 16.97
CA GLU A 17 -1.85 -13.20 17.52
C GLU A 17 -0.34 -13.28 17.26
N THR A 18 0.41 -13.74 18.27
CA THR A 18 1.84 -13.98 18.12
C THR A 18 2.05 -15.24 17.28
N PRO A 19 2.85 -15.19 16.20
CA PRO A 19 3.09 -16.36 15.37
C PRO A 19 3.84 -17.46 16.15
N SER A 20 3.49 -18.72 15.90
CA SER A 20 4.26 -19.87 16.38
C SER A 20 5.69 -19.83 15.83
N THR A 21 6.65 -20.30 16.63
CA THR A 21 8.05 -20.46 16.20
C THR A 21 8.17 -21.57 15.16
N LEU A 22 9.18 -21.52 14.29
CA LEU A 22 9.42 -22.57 13.31
C LEU A 22 9.72 -23.89 14.01
N HIS A 23 10.46 -23.88 15.12
CA HIS A 23 10.70 -25.07 15.93
C HIS A 23 9.42 -25.73 16.46
N ALA A 24 8.44 -24.94 16.91
CA ALA A 24 7.16 -25.49 17.38
C ALA A 24 6.32 -26.08 16.23
N MET A 25 6.54 -25.61 15.00
CA MET A 25 5.85 -26.10 13.80
C MET A 25 6.62 -27.22 13.08
N ALA A 26 7.84 -27.53 13.51
CA ALA A 26 8.70 -28.49 12.83
C ALA A 26 8.32 -29.93 13.17
N GLU A 27 8.40 -30.81 12.16
CA GLU A 27 8.25 -32.25 12.36
C GLU A 27 9.36 -32.82 13.26
N PRO A 28 9.10 -33.89 14.04
CA PRO A 28 10.10 -34.53 14.86
C PRO A 28 11.36 -34.90 14.06
N GLY A 29 12.53 -34.50 14.57
CA GLY A 29 13.83 -34.76 13.93
C GLY A 29 14.32 -33.66 12.99
N VAL A 30 13.49 -32.68 12.65
CA VAL A 30 13.92 -31.50 11.89
C VAL A 30 14.67 -30.53 12.81
N LYS A 31 15.92 -30.23 12.48
CA LYS A 31 16.73 -29.23 13.19
C LYS A 31 16.73 -27.93 12.41
N ILE A 32 16.19 -26.87 13.00
CA ILE A 32 16.18 -25.53 12.40
C ILE A 32 17.34 -24.73 12.95
N ASP A 33 18.06 -24.05 12.07
CA ASP A 33 19.14 -23.15 12.48
C ASP A 33 18.56 -21.94 13.24
N PRO A 34 19.06 -21.60 14.45
CA PRO A 34 18.57 -20.46 15.22
C PRO A 34 18.60 -19.13 14.45
N ARG A 35 19.50 -18.97 13.48
CA ARG A 35 19.56 -17.77 12.62
C ARG A 35 18.34 -17.67 11.71
N VAL A 36 17.86 -18.81 11.19
CA VAL A 36 16.65 -18.86 10.37
C VAL A 36 15.42 -18.54 11.21
N GLU A 37 15.35 -19.06 12.44
CA GLU A 37 14.30 -18.71 13.41
C GLU A 37 14.27 -17.20 13.69
N ALA A 38 15.43 -16.57 13.91
CA ALA A 38 15.52 -15.13 14.14
C ALA A 38 15.07 -14.30 12.92
N ILE A 39 15.46 -14.71 11.71
CA ILE A 39 15.00 -14.06 10.47
C ILE A 39 13.48 -14.19 10.33
N TYR A 40 12.93 -15.37 10.59
CA TYR A 40 11.49 -15.63 10.55
C TYR A 40 10.71 -14.77 11.55
N ALA A 41 11.14 -14.76 12.81
CA ALA A 41 10.52 -13.96 13.86
C ALA A 41 10.53 -12.47 13.51
N ARG A 42 11.67 -11.96 13.01
CA ARG A 42 11.80 -10.56 12.58
C ARG A 42 10.89 -10.21 11.40
N ALA A 43 10.78 -11.10 10.42
CA ALA A 43 9.91 -10.90 9.26
C ALA A 43 8.42 -10.84 9.66
N LEU A 44 8.03 -11.52 10.74
CA LEU A 44 6.66 -11.58 11.25
C LEU A 44 6.36 -10.64 12.42
N ALA A 45 7.32 -9.79 12.82
CA ALA A 45 7.11 -8.80 13.88
C ALA A 45 5.87 -7.95 13.59
N LYS A 46 5.10 -7.56 14.60
CA LYS A 46 3.88 -6.77 14.37
C LYS A 46 4.21 -5.33 14.01
N GLU A 47 5.19 -4.77 14.69
CA GLU A 47 5.68 -3.42 14.43
C GLU A 47 6.52 -3.38 13.15
N PRO A 48 6.18 -2.50 12.18
CA PRO A 48 6.93 -2.38 10.93
C PRO A 48 8.40 -2.01 11.13
N SER A 49 8.72 -1.22 12.16
CA SER A 49 10.09 -0.80 12.52
C SER A 49 10.98 -1.96 12.97
N GLU A 50 10.38 -3.03 13.49
CA GLU A 50 11.11 -4.23 13.92
C GLU A 50 11.39 -5.18 12.75
N ARG A 51 10.70 -4.99 11.60
CA ARG A 51 10.88 -5.83 10.41
C ARG A 51 12.16 -5.51 9.64
N PHE A 52 12.34 -6.20 8.52
CA PHE A 52 13.27 -5.79 7.49
C PHE A 52 12.74 -4.55 6.78
N ALA A 53 13.61 -3.58 6.51
CA ALA A 53 13.24 -2.34 5.85
C ALA A 53 12.62 -2.57 4.45
N ASP A 54 13.14 -3.57 3.74
CA ASP A 54 12.67 -3.97 2.42
C ASP A 54 12.98 -5.45 2.13
N ALA A 55 12.54 -5.90 0.95
CA ALA A 55 12.77 -7.27 0.49
C ALA A 55 14.26 -7.60 0.22
N GLY A 56 15.08 -6.60 -0.13
CA GLY A 56 16.52 -6.77 -0.35
C GLY A 56 17.25 -7.06 0.95
N ALA A 57 16.90 -6.35 2.03
CA ALA A 57 17.41 -6.60 3.37
C ALA A 57 17.06 -8.01 3.88
N LEU A 58 15.82 -8.47 3.62
CA LEU A 58 15.41 -9.85 3.92
C LEU A 58 16.23 -10.87 3.11
N ALA A 59 16.39 -10.63 1.80
CA ALA A 59 17.16 -11.52 0.92
C ALA A 59 18.63 -11.63 1.35
N ALA A 60 19.25 -10.51 1.72
CA ALA A 60 20.62 -10.48 2.24
C ALA A 60 20.74 -11.27 3.56
N ALA A 61 19.78 -11.14 4.46
CA ALA A 61 19.76 -11.89 5.72
C ALA A 61 19.66 -13.40 5.49
N ILE A 62 18.81 -13.83 4.54
CA ILE A 62 18.69 -15.25 4.16
C ILE A 62 19.99 -15.76 3.54
N ALA A 63 20.59 -15.00 2.62
CA ALA A 63 21.83 -15.38 1.94
C ALA A 63 23.04 -15.49 2.89
N ALA A 64 23.02 -14.79 4.02
CA ALA A 64 24.06 -14.86 5.04
C ALA A 64 24.00 -16.15 5.88
N VAL A 65 22.91 -16.93 5.81
CA VAL A 65 22.81 -18.22 6.49
C VAL A 65 23.57 -19.27 5.67
N PRO A 66 24.63 -19.90 6.22
CA PRO A 66 25.43 -20.86 5.48
C PRO A 66 24.60 -22.08 5.10
N ALA A 67 24.55 -22.40 3.80
CA ALA A 67 23.92 -23.62 3.32
C ALA A 67 24.71 -24.85 3.80
N ARG A 68 24.06 -25.73 4.55
CA ARG A 68 24.65 -27.03 4.93
C ARG A 68 24.46 -28.04 3.80
N GLY A 69 25.24 -27.87 2.74
CA GLY A 69 25.28 -28.79 1.60
C GLY A 69 24.02 -28.79 0.72
N PRO A 70 24.02 -29.58 -0.37
CA PRO A 70 22.88 -29.71 -1.25
C PRO A 70 21.77 -30.49 -0.52
N MET A 71 20.80 -29.75 0.03
CA MET A 71 19.58 -30.35 0.54
C MET A 71 18.73 -30.77 -0.66
N GLN A 72 18.58 -32.08 -0.88
CA GLN A 72 17.59 -32.59 -1.83
C GLN A 72 16.21 -32.30 -1.25
N ILE A 73 15.57 -31.24 -1.76
CA ILE A 73 14.19 -30.98 -1.40
C ILE A 73 13.33 -31.90 -2.26
N SER A 74 12.86 -33.00 -1.67
CA SER A 74 11.91 -33.91 -2.31
C SER A 74 10.54 -33.23 -2.36
N GLY A 75 10.35 -32.44 -3.41
CA GLY A 75 9.07 -31.82 -3.73
C GLY A 75 8.92 -31.72 -5.23
N CYS A 76 7.76 -32.10 -5.75
CA CYS A 76 7.35 -31.75 -7.10
C CYS A 76 7.04 -30.25 -7.11
N TYR A 77 8.07 -29.41 -7.22
CA TYR A 77 7.85 -28.02 -7.58
C TYR A 77 7.42 -28.02 -9.03
N ALA A 78 6.13 -27.85 -9.27
CA ALA A 78 5.70 -27.37 -10.57
C ALA A 78 6.44 -26.05 -10.78
N ALA A 79 7.39 -26.04 -11.71
CA ALA A 79 7.97 -24.80 -12.18
C ALA A 79 6.79 -23.98 -12.69
N LEU A 80 6.30 -23.04 -11.87
CA LEU A 80 5.30 -22.10 -12.33
C LEU A 80 5.91 -21.45 -13.57
N PRO A 81 5.16 -21.36 -14.68
CA PRO A 81 5.56 -20.52 -15.78
C PRO A 81 6.00 -19.19 -15.16
N ARG A 82 7.25 -18.78 -15.39
CA ARG A 82 7.65 -17.40 -15.09
C ARG A 82 6.78 -16.54 -15.99
N GLU A 83 5.58 -16.20 -15.53
CA GLU A 83 4.83 -15.11 -16.10
C GLU A 83 5.73 -13.91 -15.90
N GLN A 84 6.32 -13.44 -16.99
CA GLN A 84 6.97 -12.15 -16.99
C GLN A 84 5.97 -11.17 -16.38
N PRO A 85 6.35 -10.40 -15.35
CA PRO A 85 5.42 -9.47 -14.72
C PRO A 85 4.86 -8.58 -15.81
N LYS A 86 3.57 -8.78 -16.12
CA LYS A 86 2.84 -7.92 -17.05
C LYS A 86 3.04 -6.50 -16.51
N PRO A 87 3.62 -5.56 -17.28
CA PRO A 87 3.97 -4.27 -16.74
C PRO A 87 2.70 -3.60 -16.21
N LEU A 88 2.54 -3.60 -14.88
CA LEU A 88 1.41 -2.98 -14.18
C LEU A 88 1.32 -1.47 -14.48
N ARG A 89 2.38 -0.89 -15.06
CA ARG A 89 2.42 0.47 -15.58
C ARG A 89 1.45 0.73 -16.74
N GLU A 90 1.03 -0.26 -17.52
CA GLU A 90 0.16 0.01 -18.67
C GLU A 90 -1.33 0.12 -18.30
N ALA A 91 -1.78 -0.68 -17.32
CA ALA A 91 -3.19 -0.67 -16.90
C ALA A 91 -3.55 0.64 -16.15
N VAL A 92 -2.68 1.12 -15.27
CA VAL A 92 -2.95 2.31 -14.45
C VAL A 92 -2.93 3.60 -15.27
N VAL A 93 -2.08 3.69 -16.31
CA VAL A 93 -1.94 4.89 -17.14
C VAL A 93 -3.12 5.07 -18.12
N SER A 94 -3.76 3.99 -18.56
CA SER A 94 -4.88 4.07 -19.51
C SER A 94 -6.20 4.52 -18.85
N TRP A 95 -6.45 4.10 -17.61
CA TRP A 95 -7.60 4.56 -16.82
C TRP A 95 -7.53 6.09 -16.59
N TRP A 96 -6.35 6.63 -16.27
CA TRP A 96 -6.14 8.07 -16.09
C TRP A 96 -6.36 8.92 -17.35
N ARG A 97 -6.10 8.39 -18.57
CA ARG A 97 -6.35 9.14 -19.83
C ARG A 97 -7.81 9.24 -20.20
N ARG A 98 -8.62 8.21 -19.92
CA ARG A 98 -10.08 8.27 -20.14
C ARG A 98 -10.76 9.21 -19.14
N SER A 99 -10.30 9.22 -17.89
CA SER A 99 -10.85 10.10 -16.84
C SER A 99 -10.56 11.60 -17.09
N ARG A 100 -9.45 11.95 -17.75
CA ARG A 100 -9.10 13.37 -18.02
C ARG A 100 -10.10 14.10 -18.92
N ARG A 101 -10.74 13.43 -19.89
CA ARG A 101 -11.72 14.09 -20.78
C ARG A 101 -13.02 14.44 -20.06
N LEU A 102 -13.47 13.56 -19.15
CA LEU A 102 -14.67 13.79 -18.34
C LEU A 102 -14.45 14.92 -17.33
N VAL A 103 -13.32 14.91 -16.63
CA VAL A 103 -12.98 15.98 -15.66
C VAL A 103 -12.86 17.33 -16.36
N ALA A 104 -12.21 17.40 -17.52
CA ALA A 104 -12.09 18.65 -18.28
C ALA A 104 -13.46 19.20 -18.74
N ALA A 105 -14.37 18.33 -19.19
CA ALA A 105 -15.71 18.74 -19.63
C ALA A 105 -16.55 19.29 -18.47
N VAL A 106 -16.48 18.67 -17.28
CA VAL A 106 -17.18 19.15 -16.08
C VAL A 106 -16.63 20.50 -15.63
N VAL A 107 -15.30 20.65 -15.56
CA VAL A 107 -14.67 21.93 -15.18
C VAL A 107 -15.05 23.03 -16.16
N PHE A 108 -15.00 22.76 -17.47
CA PHE A 108 -15.39 23.73 -18.49
C PHE A 108 -16.87 24.12 -18.39
N GLY A 109 -17.76 23.14 -18.19
CA GLY A 109 -19.19 23.39 -18.01
C GLY A 109 -19.50 24.29 -16.81
N VAL A 110 -18.84 24.04 -15.67
CA VAL A 110 -18.96 24.89 -14.47
C VAL A 110 -18.47 26.30 -14.74
N LEU A 111 -17.34 26.46 -15.43
CA LEU A 111 -16.75 27.77 -15.75
C LEU A 111 -17.63 28.59 -16.71
N VAL A 112 -18.24 27.95 -17.70
CA VAL A 112 -19.20 28.60 -18.60
C VAL A 112 -20.47 29.01 -17.85
N ALA A 113 -20.97 28.16 -16.95
CA ALA A 113 -22.14 28.49 -16.12
C ALA A 113 -21.89 29.66 -15.16
N THR A 114 -20.70 29.74 -14.56
CA THR A 114 -20.32 30.86 -13.68
C THR A 114 -20.14 32.17 -14.46
N LEU A 115 -19.55 32.12 -15.65
CA LEU A 115 -19.46 33.28 -16.54
C LEU A 115 -20.84 33.74 -17.02
N ALA A 116 -21.72 32.82 -17.42
CA ALA A 116 -23.08 33.16 -17.84
C ALA A 116 -23.89 33.80 -16.70
N THR A 117 -23.76 33.30 -15.46
CA THR A 117 -24.42 33.92 -14.30
C THR A 117 -23.86 35.29 -13.96
N GLN A 118 -22.55 35.53 -14.13
CA GLN A 118 -21.97 36.87 -13.97
C GLN A 118 -22.47 37.85 -15.03
N VAL A 119 -22.52 37.44 -16.30
CA VAL A 119 -23.03 38.28 -17.39
C VAL A 119 -24.51 38.60 -17.19
N LEU A 120 -25.33 37.62 -16.77
CA LEU A 120 -26.75 37.84 -16.47
C LEU A 120 -26.95 38.83 -15.31
N ARG A 121 -26.10 38.79 -14.29
CA ARG A 121 -26.11 39.76 -13.18
C ARG A 121 -25.75 41.17 -13.65
N CYS A 122 -24.71 41.31 -14.48
CA CYS A 122 -24.33 42.60 -15.07
C CYS A 122 -25.46 43.20 -15.91
N HIS A 123 -26.23 42.36 -16.63
CA HIS A 123 -27.32 42.82 -17.49
C HIS A 123 -28.61 43.17 -16.72
N ARG A 124 -28.76 42.69 -15.48
CA ARG A 124 -29.95 42.94 -14.64
C ARG A 124 -29.90 44.24 -13.84
N GLY A 125 -28.81 45.01 -13.94
CA GLY A 125 -28.70 46.32 -13.29
C GLY A 125 -28.54 46.26 -11.76
N GLU A 126 -28.20 45.10 -11.18
CA GLU A 126 -27.78 45.03 -9.79
C GLU A 126 -26.35 45.55 -9.67
N SER A 127 -26.22 46.84 -9.42
CA SER A 127 -24.98 47.46 -9.00
C SER A 127 -24.40 46.70 -7.80
N PRO A 128 -23.14 46.23 -7.84
CA PRO A 128 -22.53 45.53 -6.72
C PRO A 128 -22.50 46.46 -5.52
N LYS A 129 -23.29 46.14 -4.49
CA LYS A 129 -23.08 46.70 -3.17
C LYS A 129 -21.66 46.31 -2.78
N SER A 130 -20.81 47.32 -2.68
CA SER A 130 -19.43 47.30 -2.21
C SER A 130 -19.34 46.53 -0.89
N ALA A 131 -19.18 45.21 -0.98
CA ALA A 131 -18.90 44.36 0.16
C ALA A 131 -17.40 44.45 0.42
N VAL A 132 -17.05 45.49 1.17
CA VAL A 132 -16.13 45.48 2.30
C VAL A 132 -14.92 44.55 2.11
N ILE A 133 -13.81 45.18 1.74
CA ILE A 133 -12.46 44.73 2.06
C ILE A 133 -12.39 44.59 3.59
N ALA A 134 -12.66 43.39 4.12
CA ALA A 134 -12.27 43.03 5.46
C ALA A 134 -10.85 42.46 5.37
N SER A 135 -9.89 43.39 5.41
CA SER A 135 -8.53 43.16 5.85
C SER A 135 -8.57 42.46 7.21
N VAL A 136 -8.25 41.17 7.25
CA VAL A 136 -7.81 40.52 8.50
C VAL A 136 -6.30 40.58 8.50
N SER A 137 -5.81 41.67 9.09
CA SER A 137 -4.49 41.78 9.69
C SER A 137 -4.36 40.74 10.81
N GLU A 138 -3.22 40.06 10.82
CA GLU A 138 -2.28 40.07 11.95
C GLU A 138 -2.84 39.65 13.32
N SER A 139 -2.44 38.46 13.76
CA SER A 139 -2.19 38.21 15.18
C SER A 139 -1.02 37.23 15.26
N ASP A 140 0.13 37.86 15.47
CA ASP A 140 1.31 37.37 16.14
C ASP A 140 0.98 36.85 17.56
N GLU A 141 1.95 36.18 18.18
CA GLU A 141 2.03 35.65 19.56
C GLU A 141 1.79 34.14 19.76
N GLY A 142 2.90 33.44 20.08
CA GLY A 142 2.92 32.17 20.80
C GLY A 142 4.12 31.28 20.50
#